data_AF-A0A089KBB1-F1
#
_entry.id   AF-A0A089KBB1-F1
#
_cell.length_a   1.000
_cell.length_b   1.000
_cell.length_c   1.000
_cell.angle_alpha   90.00
_cell.angle_beta   90.00
_cell.angle_gamma   90.00
#
_symmetry.space_group_name_H-M   'P 1'
#
loop_
_entity.id
_entity.type
_entity.pdbx_description
1 polymer ?
#
loop_
_entity_poly.entity_id
_entity_poly.type
_entity_poly.pdbx_seq_one_letter_code
_entity_poly.pdbx_strand_id
1 'polypeptide(L)'
;MNNERLPRPIKIPSDMWVDEAIWGHRLYNEQTPWLCFMEFLNVLQAELDEGRAFLEDIPNNLAYVPKSRLHLRNILFNNPQLPVIARTYSNDDKEAWSKWQEAIIKGQSGIDNADFAYLEKRFPKFEHFVSVVQFLRETTIEGENNKRWSSQFIFPYGPNCLYEDLNVKENKSPTNDRRFFGRTGEMLYLMLVRSGRGPQLLVNFQESVLNKKNKFNRLVASLEPKDSMNSSTARLGVYLPYLELPEYQELAGDWLSLLESNIPKYDVIPHLVNIMGLHMIIYSLNRAKDVLEDDTKLTFVLEIVSPKKTIVRELSSDSFTEHNNMSRRAVEAYIRNVEQTEEWEKVTDLSEATSLLALKYEWPQENGIDSANSPEDLINKFISAAINRHKQHVDKFHGTWGKEIGLASRRGARRLRYAPQDMLLKSLVLCVVPKRMEFQDFLDKLYEKYGFIIGDKQALELTEAGRADLEAFSDNARRLEQRLASMGLLRRLSDACAYVENPFGIQEEV
;
A
#
# COMPACT_ATOMS: atom_id res chain seq x y z
N MET A 1 9.90 -16.04 20.22
CA MET A 1 11.03 -15.16 19.89
C MET A 1 10.79 -13.86 20.63
N ASN A 2 11.80 -13.32 21.32
CA ASN A 2 11.67 -11.98 21.90
C ASN A 2 11.60 -11.00 20.72
N ASN A 3 10.39 -10.58 20.34
CA ASN A 3 10.18 -9.55 19.33
C ASN A 3 10.50 -8.18 19.94
N GLU A 4 11.76 -7.99 20.32
CA GLU A 4 12.21 -6.75 20.92
C GLU A 4 12.16 -5.63 19.87
N ARG A 5 11.53 -4.53 20.24
CA ARG A 5 11.39 -3.36 19.36
C ARG A 5 12.77 -2.74 19.15
N LEU A 6 13.12 -2.48 17.89
CA LEU A 6 14.33 -1.77 17.52
C LEU A 6 14.37 -0.38 18.16
N PRO A 7 15.57 0.13 18.49
CA PRO A 7 15.70 1.46 19.05
C PRO A 7 15.27 2.51 18.02
N ARG A 8 14.86 3.66 18.56
CA ARG A 8 14.60 4.85 17.77
C ARG A 8 15.83 5.21 16.90
N PRO A 9 15.65 5.45 15.59
CA PRO A 9 16.73 5.88 14.71
C PRO A 9 17.06 7.37 14.93
N ILE A 10 18.36 7.69 15.01
CA ILE A 10 18.89 9.04 15.26
C ILE A 10 18.56 10.02 14.10
N LYS A 11 18.38 9.51 12.88
CA LYS A 11 18.29 10.32 11.66
C LYS A 11 16.85 10.62 11.19
N ILE A 12 15.84 10.24 11.95
CA ILE A 12 14.44 10.41 11.56
C ILE A 12 13.83 11.55 12.38
N PRO A 13 13.67 12.75 11.79
CA PRO A 13 13.06 13.86 12.50
C PRO A 13 11.58 13.53 12.75
N SER A 14 11.14 13.70 13.99
CA SER A 14 9.73 13.63 14.35
C SER A 14 9.35 14.83 15.20
N ASP A 15 8.11 15.28 15.08
CA ASP A 15 7.52 16.25 16.00
C ASP A 15 7.08 15.59 17.32
N MET A 16 6.81 14.28 17.28
CA MET A 16 6.55 13.40 18.41
C MET A 16 6.77 11.94 18.01
N TRP A 17 7.47 11.16 18.83
CA TRP A 17 7.81 9.76 18.56
C TRP A 17 6.74 8.81 19.11
N VAL A 18 5.57 8.79 18.43
CA VAL A 18 4.40 8.02 18.87
C VAL A 18 3.95 7.04 17.79
N ASP A 19 3.37 7.53 16.70
CA ASP A 19 2.89 6.65 15.62
C ASP A 19 4.04 5.82 15.03
N GLU A 20 5.19 6.46 14.87
CA GLU A 20 6.42 5.88 14.35
C GLU A 20 6.91 4.73 15.21
N ALA A 21 6.75 4.85 16.54
CA ALA A 21 7.15 3.83 17.49
C ALA A 21 6.24 2.59 17.44
N ILE A 22 4.95 2.79 17.19
CA ILE A 22 3.95 1.71 17.15
C ILE A 22 3.98 1.00 15.79
N TRP A 23 3.88 1.76 14.70
CA TRP A 23 3.65 1.22 13.36
C TRP A 23 4.87 1.27 12.45
N GLY A 24 5.91 2.03 12.79
CA GLY A 24 7.01 2.34 11.87
C GLY A 24 6.83 3.69 11.19
N HIS A 25 7.79 4.06 10.36
CA HIS A 25 8.00 5.43 9.88
C HIS A 25 6.73 6.14 9.40
N ARG A 26 5.88 5.46 8.61
CA ARG A 26 4.61 6.05 8.21
C ARG A 26 3.62 5.01 7.69
N LEU A 27 2.39 5.09 8.18
CA LEU A 27 1.19 4.58 7.50
C LEU A 27 0.39 5.79 7.00
N TYR A 28 0.24 5.94 5.69
CA TYR A 28 -0.31 7.16 5.10
C TYR A 28 -1.59 6.90 4.31
N ASN A 29 -2.69 7.58 4.68
CA ASN A 29 -3.99 7.33 4.09
C ASN A 29 -4.12 7.81 2.63
N GLU A 30 -3.39 8.85 2.21
CA GLU A 30 -3.45 9.33 0.82
C GLU A 30 -2.49 8.59 -0.12
N GLN A 31 -1.57 7.79 0.42
CA GLN A 31 -0.80 6.83 -0.37
C GLN A 31 -1.64 5.58 -0.50
N THR A 32 -2.30 5.41 -1.65
CA THR A 32 -3.12 4.22 -1.91
C THR A 32 -2.25 2.96 -2.00
N PRO A 33 -2.84 1.75 -1.90
CA PRO A 33 -2.10 0.50 -2.07
C PRO A 33 -1.31 0.43 -3.38
N TRP A 34 -1.86 0.96 -4.47
CA TRP A 34 -1.15 1.07 -5.75
C TRP A 34 0.10 1.96 -5.67
N LEU A 35 -0.01 3.13 -5.03
CA LEU A 35 1.12 4.03 -4.86
C LEU A 35 2.16 3.50 -3.86
N CYS A 36 1.73 2.76 -2.84
CA CYS A 36 2.63 2.00 -1.97
C CYS A 36 3.44 0.97 -2.77
N PHE A 37 2.77 0.19 -3.63
CA PHE A 37 3.41 -0.78 -4.50
C PHE A 37 4.40 -0.12 -5.49
N MET A 38 4.03 1.02 -6.08
CA MET A 38 4.93 1.77 -6.97
C MET A 38 6.15 2.34 -6.22
N GLU A 39 5.99 2.84 -4.99
CA GLU A 39 7.12 3.27 -4.17
C GLU A 39 8.04 2.08 -3.83
N PHE A 40 7.48 0.93 -3.46
CA PHE A 40 8.23 -0.31 -3.27
C PHE A 40 9.03 -0.70 -4.51
N LEU A 41 8.44 -0.68 -5.71
CA LEU A 41 9.15 -1.00 -6.94
C LEU A 41 10.30 -0.02 -7.23
N ASN A 42 10.13 1.27 -6.90
CA ASN A 42 11.22 2.24 -7.02
C ASN A 42 12.39 1.91 -6.11
N VAL A 43 12.13 1.53 -4.85
CA VAL A 43 13.16 1.08 -3.90
C VAL A 43 13.85 -0.18 -4.44
N LEU A 44 13.06 -1.20 -4.80
CA LEU A 44 13.58 -2.48 -5.27
C LEU A 44 14.45 -2.32 -6.52
N GLN A 45 14.01 -1.49 -7.49
CA GLN A 45 14.79 -1.24 -8.70
C GLN A 45 16.10 -0.51 -8.39
N ALA A 46 16.08 0.47 -7.48
CA ALA A 46 17.29 1.20 -7.09
C ALA A 46 18.30 0.28 -6.39
N GLU A 47 17.85 -0.53 -5.43
CA GLU A 47 18.72 -1.51 -4.76
C GLU A 47 19.17 -2.63 -5.71
N LEU A 48 18.35 -3.01 -6.70
CA LEU A 48 18.76 -3.96 -7.74
C LEU A 48 19.87 -3.41 -8.64
N ASP A 49 19.76 -2.16 -9.10
CA ASP A 49 20.81 -1.54 -9.92
C ASP A 49 22.14 -1.42 -9.16
N GLU A 50 22.08 -1.33 -7.83
CA GLU A 50 23.23 -1.30 -6.93
C GLU A 50 23.73 -2.69 -6.48
N GLY A 51 23.07 -3.77 -6.91
CA GLY A 51 23.44 -5.15 -6.56
C GLY A 51 23.10 -5.56 -5.11
N ARG A 52 22.19 -4.84 -4.44
CA ARG A 52 21.79 -5.04 -3.04
C ARG A 52 20.28 -5.29 -2.84
N ALA A 53 19.58 -5.72 -3.89
CA ALA A 53 18.15 -6.00 -3.82
C ALA A 53 17.82 -7.03 -2.72
N PHE A 54 16.85 -6.69 -1.87
CA PHE A 54 16.43 -7.45 -0.69
C PHE A 54 17.53 -7.73 0.34
N LEU A 55 18.55 -6.88 0.43
CA LEU A 55 19.57 -6.95 1.48
C LEU A 55 19.39 -5.81 2.49
N GLU A 56 19.64 -6.11 3.77
CA GLU A 56 19.69 -5.14 4.86
C GLU A 56 20.81 -5.53 5.83
N ASP A 57 22.00 -4.97 5.61
CA ASP A 57 23.16 -5.26 6.47
C ASP A 57 23.02 -4.62 7.86
N ILE A 58 22.40 -3.44 7.90
CA ILE A 58 22.14 -2.67 9.11
C ILE A 58 20.65 -2.33 9.14
N PRO A 59 19.91 -2.74 10.19
CA PRO A 59 18.50 -2.44 10.31
C PRO A 59 18.18 -0.96 10.13
N ASN A 60 17.14 -0.66 9.35
CA ASN A 60 16.61 0.69 9.13
C ASN A 60 17.58 1.66 8.44
N ASN A 61 18.63 1.15 7.77
CA ASN A 61 19.65 1.95 7.09
C ASN A 61 19.47 2.04 5.55
N LEU A 62 18.29 1.68 5.04
CA LEU A 62 17.97 1.80 3.61
C LEU A 62 18.24 3.22 3.11
N ALA A 63 18.96 3.33 2.01
CA ALA A 63 19.25 4.57 1.33
C ALA A 63 19.31 4.35 -0.18
N TYR A 64 18.58 5.16 -0.96
CA TYR A 64 18.48 4.96 -2.40
C TYR A 64 18.20 6.28 -3.13
N VAL A 65 18.54 6.33 -4.43
CA VAL A 65 18.26 7.49 -5.28
C VAL A 65 17.11 7.14 -6.23
N PRO A 66 15.91 7.68 -6.03
CA PRO A 66 14.80 7.47 -6.96
C PRO A 66 15.06 8.16 -8.30
N LYS A 67 14.27 7.83 -9.33
CA LYS A 67 14.32 8.49 -10.64
C LYS A 67 13.25 9.59 -10.75
N SER A 68 13.63 10.76 -11.26
CA SER A 68 12.68 11.87 -11.49
C SER A 68 11.88 11.70 -12.78
N ARG A 69 12.53 11.22 -13.86
CA ARG A 69 11.92 10.99 -15.20
C ARG A 69 11.08 12.16 -15.73
N LEU A 70 11.59 13.37 -15.57
CA LEU A 70 10.83 14.58 -15.91
C LEU A 70 10.60 14.74 -17.42
N HIS A 71 11.48 14.23 -18.28
CA HIS A 71 11.24 14.19 -19.73
C HIS A 71 9.99 13.37 -20.06
N LEU A 72 9.94 12.13 -19.55
CA LEU A 72 8.79 11.24 -19.73
C LEU A 72 7.50 11.87 -19.21
N ARG A 73 7.52 12.44 -17.99
CA ARG A 73 6.32 13.08 -17.42
C ARG A 73 5.84 14.27 -18.21
N ASN A 74 6.76 15.10 -18.73
CA ASN A 74 6.38 16.22 -19.58
C ASN A 74 5.68 15.73 -20.84
N ILE A 75 6.23 14.71 -21.51
CA ILE A 75 5.63 14.09 -22.71
C ILE A 75 4.23 13.53 -22.43
N LEU A 76 4.09 12.78 -21.33
CA LEU A 76 2.85 12.06 -21.01
C LEU A 76 1.76 12.98 -20.45
N PHE A 77 2.10 13.90 -19.54
CA PHE A 77 1.11 14.57 -18.70
C PHE A 77 1.16 16.10 -18.75
N ASN A 78 2.29 16.70 -19.16
CA ASN A 78 2.42 18.17 -19.35
C ASN A 78 2.51 18.53 -20.84
N ASN A 79 1.59 17.97 -21.64
CA ASN A 79 1.60 18.11 -23.09
C ASN A 79 0.18 18.29 -23.66
N PRO A 80 -0.52 19.37 -23.27
CA PRO A 80 -1.94 19.55 -23.60
C PRO A 80 -2.19 19.80 -25.10
N GLN A 81 -1.20 20.27 -25.85
CA GLN A 81 -1.34 20.61 -27.27
C GLN A 81 -1.22 19.40 -28.21
N LEU A 82 -0.70 18.26 -27.71
CA LEU A 82 -0.46 17.06 -28.54
C LEU A 82 -1.69 16.61 -29.34
N PRO A 83 -2.90 16.47 -28.75
CA PRO A 83 -4.07 16.01 -29.52
C PRO A 83 -4.54 17.02 -30.57
N VAL A 84 -4.37 18.32 -30.31
CA VAL A 84 -4.76 19.38 -31.25
C VAL A 84 -3.83 19.37 -32.46
N ILE A 85 -2.51 19.32 -32.22
CA ILE A 85 -1.50 19.29 -33.28
C ILE A 85 -1.67 18.03 -34.14
N ALA A 86 -1.89 16.87 -33.51
CA ALA A 86 -2.11 15.60 -34.22
C ALA A 86 -3.30 15.65 -35.19
N ARG A 87 -4.38 16.37 -34.83
CA ARG A 87 -5.56 16.53 -35.69
C ARG A 87 -5.31 17.54 -36.81
N THR A 88 -4.76 18.70 -36.47
CA THR A 88 -4.55 19.81 -37.41
C THR A 88 -3.57 19.46 -38.53
N TYR A 89 -2.49 18.74 -38.21
CA TYR A 89 -1.42 18.41 -39.14
C TYR A 89 -1.39 16.91 -39.50
N SER A 90 -2.56 16.26 -39.50
CA SER A 90 -2.70 14.81 -39.71
C SER A 90 -2.10 14.27 -41.01
N ASN A 91 -1.90 15.12 -42.03
CA ASN A 91 -1.31 14.75 -43.32
C ASN A 91 0.10 15.33 -43.54
N ASP A 92 0.68 16.02 -42.56
CA ASP A 92 2.00 16.65 -42.67
C ASP A 92 2.82 16.39 -41.41
N ASP A 93 3.50 15.24 -41.39
CA ASP A 93 4.34 14.82 -40.26
C ASP A 93 5.42 15.87 -39.92
N LYS A 94 6.00 16.52 -40.93
CA LYS A 94 7.09 17.48 -40.74
C LYS A 94 6.58 18.72 -40.00
N GLU A 95 5.45 19.27 -40.43
CA GLU A 95 4.82 20.40 -39.76
C GLU A 95 4.32 20.01 -38.36
N ALA A 96 3.74 18.81 -38.21
CA ALA A 96 3.30 18.28 -36.92
C ALA A 96 4.45 18.21 -35.90
N TRP A 97 5.61 17.66 -36.30
CA TRP A 97 6.81 17.60 -35.46
C TRP A 97 7.32 18.99 -35.10
N SER A 98 7.45 19.89 -36.07
CA SER A 98 7.90 21.27 -35.83
C SER A 98 7.01 21.98 -34.81
N LYS A 99 5.69 21.93 -35.00
CA LYS A 99 4.72 22.58 -34.11
C LYS A 99 4.68 21.96 -32.73
N TRP A 100 4.82 20.64 -32.63
CA TRP A 100 4.87 19.96 -31.34
C TRP A 100 6.13 20.28 -30.56
N GLN A 101 7.30 20.31 -31.22
CA GLN A 101 8.57 20.67 -30.60
C GLN A 101 8.53 22.11 -30.05
N GLU A 102 8.01 23.07 -30.82
CA GLU A 102 7.76 24.45 -30.34
C GLU A 102 6.89 24.47 -29.08
N ALA A 103 5.78 23.70 -29.09
CA ALA A 103 4.82 23.67 -27.99
C ALA A 103 5.40 23.03 -26.72
N ILE A 104 6.07 21.88 -26.83
CA ILE A 104 6.63 21.18 -25.66
C ILE A 104 7.80 21.94 -25.05
N ILE A 105 8.67 22.57 -25.85
CA ILE A 105 9.79 23.38 -25.35
C ILE A 105 9.28 24.60 -24.59
N LYS A 106 8.19 25.23 -25.06
CA LYS A 106 7.57 26.36 -24.37
C LYS A 106 6.81 25.94 -23.10
N GLY A 107 6.21 24.75 -23.10
CA GLY A 107 5.35 24.26 -22.01
C GLY A 107 6.05 23.39 -20.96
N GLN A 108 7.28 22.94 -21.21
CA GLN A 108 8.00 22.05 -20.30
C GLN A 108 8.23 22.69 -18.92
N SER A 109 8.32 21.84 -17.90
CA SER A 109 8.58 22.28 -16.54
C SER A 109 9.43 21.27 -15.77
N GLY A 110 10.27 21.78 -14.86
CA GLY A 110 11.18 20.98 -14.02
C GLY A 110 12.44 20.47 -14.72
N ILE A 111 12.65 20.81 -16.00
CA ILE A 111 13.83 20.44 -16.80
C ILE A 111 14.39 21.69 -17.47
N ASP A 112 15.72 21.83 -17.43
CA ASP A 112 16.43 22.96 -18.04
C ASP A 112 16.96 22.56 -19.42
N ASN A 113 16.77 23.42 -20.42
CA ASN A 113 17.29 23.25 -21.78
C ASN A 113 17.02 21.86 -22.41
N ALA A 114 15.86 21.28 -22.17
CA ALA A 114 15.58 19.93 -22.65
C ALA A 114 15.49 19.86 -24.18
N ASP A 115 16.08 18.82 -24.75
CA ASP A 115 15.98 18.48 -26.16
C ASP A 115 14.98 17.33 -26.36
N PHE A 116 13.98 17.54 -27.23
CA PHE A 116 12.99 16.54 -27.63
C PHE A 116 13.12 16.09 -29.10
N ALA A 117 14.08 16.63 -29.87
CA ALA A 117 14.25 16.35 -31.30
C ALA A 117 14.60 14.87 -31.57
N TYR A 118 15.11 14.15 -30.57
CA TYR A 118 15.37 12.72 -30.68
C TYR A 118 14.10 11.89 -30.92
N LEU A 119 12.92 12.38 -30.54
CA LEU A 119 11.65 11.65 -30.69
C LEU A 119 11.26 11.52 -32.16
N GLU A 120 11.44 12.56 -32.97
CA GLU A 120 11.18 12.53 -34.42
C GLU A 120 12.01 11.45 -35.12
N LYS A 121 13.28 11.27 -34.70
CA LYS A 121 14.14 10.20 -35.22
C LYS A 121 13.69 8.80 -34.82
N ARG A 122 13.02 8.65 -33.66
CA ARG A 122 12.55 7.36 -33.13
C ARG A 122 11.14 7.02 -33.61
N PHE A 123 10.36 8.03 -33.94
CA PHE A 123 8.99 7.93 -34.44
C PHE A 123 8.87 8.69 -35.77
N PRO A 124 9.20 8.07 -36.91
CA PRO A 124 9.17 8.75 -38.21
C PRO A 124 7.80 9.34 -38.56
N LYS A 125 6.72 8.71 -38.06
CA LYS A 125 5.37 9.22 -38.17
C LYS A 125 4.91 9.82 -36.83
N PHE A 126 4.38 11.03 -36.86
CA PHE A 126 3.86 11.71 -35.68
C PHE A 126 2.68 10.96 -35.05
N GLU A 127 1.82 10.35 -35.88
CA GLU A 127 0.70 9.51 -35.43
C GLU A 127 1.12 8.34 -34.52
N HIS A 128 2.29 7.73 -34.79
CA HIS A 128 2.80 6.63 -33.98
C HIS A 128 3.26 7.11 -32.60
N PHE A 129 3.93 8.27 -32.55
CA PHE A 129 4.31 8.91 -31.29
C PHE A 129 3.08 9.24 -30.44
N VAL A 130 2.06 9.86 -31.06
CA VAL A 130 0.79 10.18 -30.39
C VAL A 130 0.12 8.92 -29.86
N SER A 131 0.08 7.85 -30.65
CA SER A 131 -0.53 6.57 -30.26
C SER A 131 0.18 5.94 -29.06
N VAL A 132 1.51 6.00 -29.00
CA VAL A 132 2.28 5.51 -27.84
C VAL A 132 2.00 6.34 -26.60
N VAL A 133 1.97 7.68 -26.72
CA VAL A 133 1.64 8.55 -25.59
C VAL A 133 0.23 8.28 -25.08
N GLN A 134 -0.75 8.14 -25.99
CA GLN A 134 -2.13 7.84 -25.62
C GLN A 134 -2.26 6.48 -24.93
N PHE A 135 -1.67 5.42 -25.51
CA PHE A 135 -1.65 4.09 -24.90
C PHE A 135 -1.11 4.11 -23.47
N LEU A 136 0.03 4.79 -23.23
CA LEU A 136 0.61 4.86 -21.89
C LEU A 136 -0.26 5.66 -20.92
N ARG A 137 -0.88 6.76 -21.37
CA ARG A 137 -1.82 7.54 -20.53
C ARG A 137 -3.06 6.74 -20.15
N GLU A 138 -3.59 5.91 -21.05
CA GLU A 138 -4.74 5.03 -20.77
C GLU A 138 -4.40 3.96 -19.71
N THR A 139 -3.11 3.66 -19.53
CA THR A 139 -2.61 2.73 -18.50
C THR A 139 -2.23 3.44 -17.19
N THR A 140 -2.61 4.70 -17.00
CA THR A 140 -2.32 5.44 -15.76
C THR A 140 -3.00 4.78 -14.57
N ILE A 141 -2.21 4.51 -13.52
CA ILE A 141 -2.67 3.94 -12.27
C ILE A 141 -3.57 4.97 -11.56
N GLU A 142 -4.67 4.49 -10.98
CA GLU A 142 -5.75 5.32 -10.40
C GLU A 142 -6.47 6.23 -11.41
N GLY A 143 -6.29 6.01 -12.72
CA GLY A 143 -7.08 6.60 -13.81
C GLY A 143 -7.07 8.12 -13.90
N GLU A 144 -8.13 8.69 -14.51
CA GLU A 144 -8.37 10.13 -14.52
C GLU A 144 -8.70 10.62 -13.11
N ASN A 145 -7.72 11.25 -12.48
CA ASN A 145 -7.86 11.86 -11.17
C ASN A 145 -7.44 13.33 -11.24
N ASN A 146 -7.86 14.12 -10.25
CA ASN A 146 -7.46 15.53 -10.14
C ASN A 146 -6.00 15.68 -9.67
N LYS A 147 -5.13 14.68 -9.87
CA LYS A 147 -3.71 14.81 -9.51
C LYS A 147 -3.01 15.67 -10.55
N ARG A 148 -2.09 16.51 -10.07
CA ARG A 148 -1.20 17.29 -10.93
C ARG A 148 -0.39 16.37 -11.85
N TRP A 149 0.01 16.88 -13.00
CA TRP A 149 0.74 16.14 -14.03
C TRP A 149 2.02 15.44 -13.49
N SER A 150 2.70 16.06 -12.52
CA SER A 150 3.92 15.53 -11.93
C SER A 150 3.69 14.43 -10.88
N SER A 151 2.43 14.09 -10.58
CA SER A 151 2.01 13.05 -9.63
C SER A 151 1.12 11.99 -10.28
N GLN A 152 1.28 11.79 -11.59
CA GLN A 152 0.62 10.73 -12.36
C GLN A 152 1.61 9.62 -12.70
N PHE A 153 1.16 8.36 -12.57
CA PHE A 153 2.00 7.17 -12.67
C PHE A 153 1.41 6.20 -13.68
N ILE A 154 2.18 5.83 -14.71
CA ILE A 154 1.78 4.78 -15.65
C ILE A 154 1.96 3.39 -15.04
N PHE A 155 1.25 2.40 -15.58
CA PHE A 155 1.39 1.00 -15.20
C PHE A 155 2.85 0.52 -15.28
N PRO A 156 3.33 -0.31 -14.33
CA PRO A 156 4.75 -0.69 -14.23
C PRO A 156 5.12 -1.81 -15.20
N TYR A 157 5.20 -1.47 -16.50
CA TYR A 157 5.62 -2.42 -17.53
C TYR A 157 7.11 -2.80 -17.45
N GLY A 158 7.90 -2.06 -16.69
CA GLY A 158 9.32 -2.30 -16.52
C GLY A 158 10.01 -1.17 -15.75
N PRO A 159 11.35 -1.22 -15.60
CA PRO A 159 12.11 -0.23 -14.86
C PRO A 159 11.95 1.21 -15.37
N ASN A 160 11.67 1.41 -16.66
CA ASN A 160 11.47 2.74 -17.24
C ASN A 160 10.15 3.41 -16.86
N CYS A 161 9.22 2.65 -16.28
CA CYS A 161 7.96 3.15 -15.72
C CYS A 161 8.11 3.64 -14.27
N LEU A 162 9.27 3.41 -13.63
CA LEU A 162 9.46 3.65 -12.20
C LEU A 162 10.08 5.02 -11.97
N TYR A 163 9.36 5.85 -11.23
CA TYR A 163 9.77 7.20 -10.85
C TYR A 163 9.02 7.68 -9.60
N GLU A 164 9.57 8.66 -8.89
CA GLU A 164 9.03 9.12 -7.59
C GLU A 164 7.86 10.12 -7.69
N ASP A 165 7.24 10.51 -6.57
CA ASP A 165 6.33 11.65 -6.56
C ASP A 165 7.10 12.98 -6.44
N LEU A 166 6.77 13.95 -7.31
CA LEU A 166 7.44 15.25 -7.39
C LEU A 166 6.43 16.39 -7.39
N ASN A 167 6.78 17.47 -6.70
CA ASN A 167 6.15 18.77 -6.82
C ASN A 167 7.01 19.66 -7.73
N VAL A 168 6.46 20.00 -8.89
CA VAL A 168 7.11 20.86 -9.87
C VAL A 168 6.36 22.19 -9.90
N LYS A 169 7.05 23.26 -9.50
CA LYS A 169 6.54 24.63 -9.55
C LYS A 169 7.30 25.40 -10.63
N GLU A 170 6.64 26.38 -11.24
CA GLU A 170 7.29 27.26 -12.22
C GLU A 170 8.55 27.91 -11.64
N ASN A 171 9.64 27.88 -12.40
CA ASN A 171 10.94 28.47 -12.08
C ASN A 171 11.55 28.01 -10.75
N LYS A 172 11.20 26.81 -10.26
CA LYS A 172 11.80 26.20 -9.08
C LYS A 172 12.28 24.80 -9.40
N SER A 173 13.39 24.41 -8.78
CA SER A 173 13.85 23.02 -8.81
C SER A 173 12.75 22.08 -8.31
N PRO A 174 12.50 20.96 -9.00
CA PRO A 174 11.58 19.94 -8.53
C PRO A 174 11.92 19.50 -7.12
N THR A 175 10.93 19.41 -6.25
CA THR A 175 11.10 18.88 -4.90
C THR A 175 10.31 17.59 -4.76
N ASN A 176 10.84 16.65 -3.99
CA ASN A 176 10.10 15.45 -3.61
C ASN A 176 8.76 15.82 -2.93
N ASP A 177 7.67 15.16 -3.32
CA ASP A 177 6.40 15.24 -2.60
C ASP A 177 6.16 13.93 -1.85
N ARG A 178 6.02 14.02 -0.52
CA ARG A 178 5.79 12.88 0.37
C ARG A 178 4.30 12.59 0.56
N ARG A 179 3.44 13.16 -0.30
CA ARG A 179 1.99 12.91 -0.27
C ARG A 179 1.63 11.55 -0.84
N PHE A 180 2.09 11.21 -2.05
CA PHE A 180 1.73 9.93 -2.66
C PHE A 180 2.78 8.84 -2.44
N PHE A 181 4.04 9.23 -2.24
CA PHE A 181 5.16 8.33 -1.92
C PHE A 181 5.62 8.64 -0.49
N GLY A 182 4.81 8.16 0.45
CA GLY A 182 4.83 8.56 1.86
C GLY A 182 5.73 7.72 2.76
N ARG A 183 6.64 6.91 2.20
CA ARG A 183 7.51 5.92 2.91
C ARG A 183 6.83 4.60 3.28
N THR A 184 5.53 4.43 3.02
CA THR A 184 4.85 3.15 3.26
C THR A 184 5.42 2.05 2.35
N GLY A 185 5.83 2.39 1.11
CA GLY A 185 6.47 1.44 0.20
C GLY A 185 7.92 1.10 0.59
N GLU A 186 8.61 2.03 1.28
CA GLU A 186 9.93 1.78 1.88
C GLU A 186 9.80 0.79 3.05
N MET A 187 8.74 0.93 3.87
CA MET A 187 8.43 -0.06 4.92
C MET A 187 8.08 -1.43 4.34
N LEU A 188 7.25 -1.48 3.28
CA LEU A 188 6.93 -2.73 2.58
C LEU A 188 8.20 -3.43 2.08
N TYR A 189 9.15 -2.68 1.51
CA TYR A 189 10.45 -3.24 1.10
C TYR A 189 11.18 -3.90 2.28
N LEU A 190 11.26 -3.22 3.44
CA LEU A 190 11.89 -3.79 4.64
C LEU A 190 11.16 -5.02 5.18
N MET A 191 9.81 -5.03 5.16
CA MET A 191 9.04 -6.22 5.55
C MET A 191 9.41 -7.42 4.68
N LEU A 192 9.54 -7.23 3.36
CA LEU A 192 9.89 -8.30 2.43
C LEU A 192 11.36 -8.72 2.54
N VAL A 193 12.29 -7.81 2.84
CA VAL A 193 13.68 -8.15 3.19
C VAL A 193 13.69 -9.08 4.41
N ARG A 194 13.03 -8.65 5.49
CA ARG A 194 13.00 -9.35 6.79
C ARG A 194 12.15 -10.61 6.79
N SER A 195 11.32 -10.82 5.77
CA SER A 195 10.58 -12.08 5.56
C SER A 195 11.49 -13.29 5.30
N GLY A 196 12.75 -13.07 4.89
CA GLY A 196 13.66 -14.13 4.45
C GLY A 196 13.35 -14.71 3.07
N ARG A 197 12.32 -14.20 2.37
CA ARG A 197 11.86 -14.68 1.05
C ARG A 197 12.27 -13.78 -0.11
N GLY A 198 13.00 -12.69 0.17
CA GLY A 198 13.45 -11.69 -0.81
C GLY A 198 14.09 -12.27 -2.09
N PRO A 199 15.04 -13.23 -2.00
CA PRO A 199 15.64 -13.83 -3.19
C PRO A 199 14.63 -14.52 -4.12
N GLN A 200 13.64 -15.23 -3.57
CA GLN A 200 12.60 -15.91 -4.37
C GLN A 200 11.67 -14.90 -5.05
N LEU A 201 11.31 -13.83 -4.34
CA LEU A 201 10.52 -12.72 -4.88
C LEU A 201 11.27 -12.01 -6.01
N LEU A 202 12.58 -11.79 -5.86
CA LEU A 202 13.40 -11.08 -6.84
C LEU A 202 13.41 -11.78 -8.20
N VAL A 203 13.56 -13.11 -8.22
CA VAL A 203 13.52 -13.91 -9.46
C VAL A 203 12.22 -13.64 -10.22
N ASN A 204 11.09 -13.70 -9.52
CA ASN A 204 9.77 -13.45 -10.09
C ASN A 204 9.58 -12.00 -10.59
N PHE A 205 10.10 -11.01 -9.85
CA PHE A 205 10.04 -9.60 -10.27
C PHE A 205 10.94 -9.31 -11.49
N GLN A 206 12.10 -9.94 -11.60
CA GLN A 206 13.01 -9.82 -12.75
C GLN A 206 12.41 -10.37 -14.05
N GLU A 207 11.56 -11.40 -13.95
CA GLU A 207 10.81 -11.91 -15.10
C GLU A 207 9.62 -11.04 -15.51
N SER A 208 9.15 -10.16 -14.62
CA SER A 208 7.94 -9.36 -14.77
C SER A 208 8.21 -7.85 -14.83
N VAL A 209 7.88 -7.11 -13.76
CA VAL A 209 7.92 -5.64 -13.67
C VAL A 209 9.32 -5.04 -13.64
N LEU A 210 10.36 -5.84 -13.46
CA LEU A 210 11.77 -5.42 -13.56
C LEU A 210 12.43 -5.87 -14.88
N ASN A 211 11.67 -6.50 -15.78
CA ASN A 211 12.20 -7.01 -17.04
C ASN A 211 12.51 -5.86 -18.02
N LYS A 212 13.79 -5.47 -18.10
CA LYS A 212 14.28 -4.43 -19.02
C LYS A 212 14.00 -4.75 -20.49
N LYS A 213 13.87 -6.03 -20.88
CA LYS A 213 13.65 -6.47 -22.26
C LYS A 213 12.18 -6.42 -22.69
N ASN A 214 11.25 -6.17 -21.76
CA ASN A 214 9.83 -6.12 -22.08
C ASN A 214 9.51 -5.10 -23.17
N LYS A 215 8.63 -5.45 -24.12
CA LYS A 215 8.28 -4.59 -25.25
C LYS A 215 7.66 -3.26 -24.84
N PHE A 216 6.80 -3.24 -23.81
CA PHE A 216 6.17 -2.01 -23.31
C PHE A 216 7.18 -1.16 -22.53
N ASN A 217 8.08 -1.79 -21.75
CA ASN A 217 9.20 -1.06 -21.14
C ASN A 217 10.11 -0.39 -22.19
N ARG A 218 10.37 -1.06 -23.32
CA ARG A 218 11.15 -0.48 -24.43
C ARG A 218 10.43 0.69 -25.11
N LEU A 219 9.09 0.65 -25.20
CA LEU A 219 8.30 1.79 -25.67
C LEU A 219 8.48 2.99 -24.72
N VAL A 220 8.38 2.78 -23.40
CA VAL A 220 8.63 3.87 -22.43
C VAL A 220 10.07 4.38 -22.53
N ALA A 221 11.06 3.48 -22.65
CA ALA A 221 12.46 3.86 -22.85
C ALA A 221 12.68 4.74 -24.09
N SER A 222 11.92 4.49 -25.16
CA SER A 222 12.01 5.27 -26.40
C SER A 222 11.50 6.71 -26.26
N LEU A 223 10.74 7.01 -25.20
CA LEU A 223 10.29 8.35 -24.86
C LEU A 223 11.26 9.14 -23.98
N GLU A 224 12.38 8.53 -23.54
CA GLU A 224 13.38 9.22 -22.73
C GLU A 224 14.69 9.45 -23.49
N PRO A 225 15.41 10.57 -23.25
CA PRO A 225 16.73 10.77 -23.84
C PRO A 225 17.71 9.71 -23.30
N LYS A 226 18.80 9.46 -24.04
CA LYS A 226 19.83 8.49 -23.60
C LYS A 226 20.54 8.97 -22.32
N ASP A 227 20.78 10.27 -22.23
CA ASP A 227 21.48 10.92 -21.13
C ASP A 227 20.53 11.85 -20.38
N SER A 228 19.59 11.30 -19.60
CA SER A 228 18.75 12.10 -18.72
C SER A 228 19.47 12.38 -17.41
N MET A 229 19.70 13.66 -17.07
CA MET A 229 20.12 14.00 -15.71
C MET A 229 19.01 13.66 -14.71
N ASN A 230 19.36 12.89 -13.69
CA ASN A 230 18.46 12.64 -12.56
C ASN A 230 18.61 13.76 -11.54
N SER A 231 17.57 14.57 -11.37
CA SER A 231 17.54 15.68 -10.41
C SER A 231 17.20 15.26 -8.97
N SER A 232 16.90 13.98 -8.75
CA SER A 232 16.52 13.45 -7.45
C SER A 232 17.71 13.37 -6.49
N THR A 233 17.47 13.65 -5.22
CA THR A 233 18.42 13.47 -4.13
C THR A 233 18.28 12.08 -3.48
N ALA A 234 19.33 11.63 -2.80
CA ALA A 234 19.28 10.38 -2.04
C ALA A 234 18.22 10.46 -0.94
N ARG A 235 17.36 9.45 -0.88
CA ARG A 235 16.45 9.20 0.23
C ARG A 235 17.22 8.42 1.29
N LEU A 236 17.16 8.88 2.52
CA LEU A 236 17.90 8.30 3.64
C LEU A 236 16.94 7.86 4.74
N GLY A 237 17.12 6.62 5.18
CA GLY A 237 16.50 6.07 6.38
C GLY A 237 15.00 5.82 6.25
N VAL A 238 14.58 4.63 6.69
CA VAL A 238 13.18 4.26 6.94
C VAL A 238 13.18 3.43 8.21
N TYR A 239 12.09 3.49 8.97
CA TYR A 239 11.97 2.79 10.24
C TYR A 239 10.87 1.74 10.16
N LEU A 240 11.23 0.50 10.41
CA LEU A 240 10.32 -0.59 10.67
C LEU A 240 10.67 -1.15 12.06
N PRO A 241 9.75 -1.17 13.04
CA PRO A 241 10.13 -1.29 14.45
C PRO A 241 10.60 -2.68 14.87
N TYR A 242 10.32 -3.73 14.10
CA TYR A 242 10.64 -5.10 14.50
C TYR A 242 11.47 -5.79 13.42
N LEU A 243 12.46 -6.58 13.83
CA LEU A 243 13.25 -7.40 12.91
C LEU A 243 12.46 -8.59 12.41
N GLU A 244 11.71 -9.23 13.31
CA GLU A 244 11.00 -10.47 13.03
C GLU A 244 9.54 -10.33 13.45
N LEU A 245 8.65 -10.60 12.51
CA LEU A 245 7.21 -10.67 12.72
C LEU A 245 6.62 -11.71 11.75
N PRO A 246 5.70 -12.58 12.21
CA PRO A 246 5.03 -13.54 11.33
C PRO A 246 4.40 -12.89 10.10
N GLU A 247 3.85 -11.69 10.25
CA GLU A 247 3.20 -10.93 9.18
C GLU A 247 4.13 -10.68 7.98
N TYR A 248 5.44 -10.58 8.19
CA TYR A 248 6.41 -10.38 7.11
C TYR A 248 6.51 -11.63 6.23
N GLN A 249 6.54 -12.81 6.87
CA GLN A 249 6.61 -14.10 6.19
C GLN A 249 5.30 -14.43 5.49
N GLU A 250 4.17 -14.18 6.15
CA GLU A 250 2.83 -14.42 5.58
C GLU A 250 2.56 -13.58 4.33
N LEU A 251 2.94 -12.29 4.36
CA LEU A 251 2.87 -11.41 3.20
C LEU A 251 3.71 -11.96 2.03
N ALA A 252 4.97 -12.30 2.30
CA ALA A 252 5.85 -12.81 1.27
C ALA A 252 5.38 -14.16 0.71
N GLY A 253 4.83 -15.02 1.57
CA GLY A 253 4.24 -16.31 1.19
C GLY A 253 3.07 -16.14 0.22
N ASP A 254 2.14 -15.24 0.51
CA ASP A 254 1.02 -14.97 -0.42
C ASP A 254 1.49 -14.36 -1.75
N TRP A 255 2.46 -13.45 -1.71
CA TRP A 255 3.04 -12.90 -2.93
C TRP A 255 3.71 -13.98 -3.78
N LEU A 256 4.42 -14.93 -3.17
CA LEU A 256 5.00 -16.08 -3.88
C LEU A 256 3.91 -16.95 -4.49
N SER A 257 2.85 -17.32 -3.74
CA SER A 257 1.71 -18.07 -4.29
C SER A 257 1.13 -17.43 -5.55
N LEU A 258 1.02 -16.10 -5.57
CA LEU A 258 0.53 -15.35 -6.73
C LEU A 258 1.55 -15.30 -7.88
N LEU A 259 2.81 -15.01 -7.58
CA LEU A 259 3.87 -14.84 -8.58
C LEU A 259 4.27 -16.14 -9.27
N GLU A 260 4.20 -17.25 -8.54
CA GLU A 260 4.54 -18.60 -9.01
C GLU A 260 3.34 -19.29 -9.69
N SER A 261 2.13 -18.73 -9.59
CA SER A 261 0.96 -19.21 -10.34
C SER A 261 1.08 -18.94 -11.85
N ASN A 262 0.28 -19.63 -12.65
CA ASN A 262 0.21 -19.45 -14.11
C ASN A 262 -0.54 -18.18 -14.55
N ILE A 263 -0.56 -17.13 -13.72
CA ILE A 263 -1.20 -15.86 -14.05
C ILE A 263 -0.26 -15.09 -14.98
N PRO A 264 -0.76 -14.46 -16.06
CA PRO A 264 0.06 -13.55 -16.86
C PRO A 264 0.74 -12.50 -15.99
N LYS A 265 2.03 -12.27 -16.22
CA LYS A 265 2.92 -11.50 -15.32
C LYS A 265 2.45 -10.07 -14.98
N TYR A 266 1.56 -9.46 -15.77
CA TYR A 266 0.96 -8.16 -15.46
C TYR A 266 -0.42 -8.25 -14.80
N ASP A 267 -1.17 -9.30 -15.10
CA ASP A 267 -2.49 -9.55 -14.53
C ASP A 267 -2.41 -9.95 -13.05
N VAL A 268 -1.24 -10.41 -12.60
CA VAL A 268 -0.96 -10.71 -11.18
C VAL A 268 -0.85 -9.43 -10.32
N ILE A 269 -0.48 -8.29 -10.90
CA ILE A 269 -0.13 -7.08 -10.13
C ILE A 269 -1.30 -6.54 -9.31
N PRO A 270 -2.53 -6.40 -9.84
CA PRO A 270 -3.68 -6.01 -9.03
C PRO A 270 -3.92 -6.94 -7.82
N HIS A 271 -3.61 -8.24 -7.96
CA HIS A 271 -3.72 -9.20 -6.86
C HIS A 271 -2.63 -8.97 -5.80
N LEU A 272 -1.38 -8.73 -6.22
CA LEU A 272 -0.29 -8.35 -5.30
C LEU A 272 -0.62 -7.10 -4.49
N VAL A 273 -1.18 -6.08 -5.16
CA VAL A 273 -1.58 -4.81 -4.54
C VAL A 273 -2.67 -5.02 -3.48
N ASN A 274 -3.72 -5.79 -3.81
CA ASN A 274 -4.82 -6.04 -2.88
C ASN A 274 -4.36 -6.84 -1.65
N ILE A 275 -3.57 -7.89 -1.88
CA ILE A 275 -3.08 -8.76 -0.81
C ILE A 275 -2.06 -8.04 0.07
N MET A 276 -1.18 -7.23 -0.51
CA MET A 276 -0.32 -6.35 0.27
C MET A 276 -1.12 -5.37 1.13
N GLY A 277 -2.16 -4.74 0.57
CA GLY A 277 -2.99 -3.83 1.36
C GLY A 277 -3.74 -4.55 2.49
N LEU A 278 -4.15 -5.81 2.29
CA LEU A 278 -4.73 -6.63 3.36
C LEU A 278 -3.71 -6.90 4.47
N HIS A 279 -2.50 -7.34 4.13
CA HIS A 279 -1.43 -7.59 5.10
C HIS A 279 -1.00 -6.32 5.84
N MET A 280 -0.98 -5.16 5.18
CA MET A 280 -0.69 -3.88 5.84
C MET A 280 -1.80 -3.47 6.83
N ILE A 281 -3.07 -3.81 6.55
CA ILE A 281 -4.17 -3.63 7.51
C ILE A 281 -4.01 -4.57 8.71
N ILE A 282 -3.69 -5.85 8.46
CA ILE A 282 -3.46 -6.85 9.52
C ILE A 282 -2.29 -6.42 10.40
N TYR A 283 -1.16 -6.05 9.80
CA TYR A 283 -0.01 -5.50 10.50
C TYR A 283 -0.39 -4.29 11.36
N SER A 284 -1.14 -3.33 10.81
CA SER A 284 -1.56 -2.13 11.54
C SER A 284 -2.41 -2.46 12.77
N LEU A 285 -3.35 -3.40 12.64
CA LEU A 285 -4.23 -3.81 13.72
C LEU A 285 -3.52 -4.67 14.76
N ASN A 286 -2.67 -5.63 14.35
CA ASN A 286 -1.87 -6.43 15.28
C ASN A 286 -0.92 -5.55 16.10
N ARG A 287 -0.23 -4.58 15.49
CA ARG A 287 0.61 -3.64 16.25
C ARG A 287 -0.19 -2.82 17.26
N ALA A 288 -1.44 -2.47 16.94
CA ALA A 288 -2.32 -1.79 17.88
C ALA A 288 -2.75 -2.72 19.03
N LYS A 289 -3.06 -3.99 18.74
CA LYS A 289 -3.36 -5.02 19.76
C LYS A 289 -2.18 -5.29 20.68
N ASP A 290 -0.97 -5.41 20.14
CA ASP A 290 0.26 -5.61 20.93
C ASP A 290 0.45 -4.49 21.96
N VAL A 291 0.21 -3.23 21.56
CA VAL A 291 0.28 -2.07 22.46
C VAL A 291 -0.84 -2.04 23.49
N LEU A 292 -2.00 -2.61 23.15
CA LEU A 292 -3.16 -2.72 24.04
C LEU A 292 -3.11 -3.98 24.92
N GLU A 293 -2.03 -4.77 24.83
CA GLU A 293 -1.86 -6.05 25.54
C GLU A 293 -3.00 -7.04 25.26
N ASP A 294 -3.56 -6.99 24.06
CA ASP A 294 -4.66 -7.87 23.62
C ASP A 294 -4.11 -9.05 22.81
N ASP A 295 -3.96 -10.19 23.48
CA ASP A 295 -3.40 -11.44 22.96
C ASP A 295 -4.38 -12.27 22.12
N THR A 296 -5.63 -11.83 21.99
CA THR A 296 -6.65 -12.56 21.21
C THR A 296 -6.32 -12.54 19.72
N LYS A 297 -6.74 -13.56 18.97
CA LYS A 297 -6.57 -13.59 17.51
C LYS A 297 -7.31 -12.41 16.87
N LEU A 298 -6.65 -11.66 15.98
CA LEU A 298 -7.33 -10.66 15.16
C LEU A 298 -8.34 -11.35 14.24
N THR A 299 -9.62 -10.95 14.31
CA THR A 299 -10.70 -11.54 13.51
C THR A 299 -11.57 -10.49 12.83
N PHE A 300 -12.09 -10.82 11.65
CA PHE A 300 -12.94 -9.94 10.85
C PHE A 300 -14.26 -10.65 10.54
N VAL A 301 -15.38 -10.10 10.99
CA VAL A 301 -16.70 -10.61 10.59
C VAL A 301 -17.04 -10.05 9.20
N LEU A 302 -17.07 -10.91 8.18
CA LEU A 302 -17.31 -10.49 6.79
C LEU A 302 -18.77 -10.72 6.39
N GLU A 303 -19.49 -9.66 6.00
CA GLU A 303 -20.79 -9.80 5.36
C GLU A 303 -20.62 -10.03 3.86
N ILE A 304 -21.14 -11.14 3.35
CA ILE A 304 -21.40 -11.31 1.93
C ILE A 304 -22.71 -10.60 1.59
N VAL A 305 -22.60 -9.54 0.78
CA VAL A 305 -23.68 -8.56 0.56
C VAL A 305 -25.01 -9.23 0.25
N SER A 306 -25.99 -9.01 1.14
CA SER A 306 -27.37 -9.46 1.00
C SER A 306 -28.32 -8.33 0.59
N PRO A 307 -29.41 -8.60 -0.16
CA PRO A 307 -30.46 -7.61 -0.42
C PRO A 307 -31.16 -7.11 0.85
N LYS A 308 -31.33 -7.99 1.84
CA LYS A 308 -31.97 -7.68 3.14
C LYS A 308 -30.91 -7.51 4.22
N LYS A 309 -31.20 -6.66 5.22
CA LYS A 309 -30.36 -6.51 6.41
C LYS A 309 -30.32 -7.84 7.18
N THR A 310 -29.13 -8.27 7.58
CA THR A 310 -28.85 -9.49 8.34
C THR A 310 -28.15 -9.14 9.64
N ILE A 311 -28.12 -10.06 10.62
CA ILE A 311 -27.34 -9.88 11.85
C ILE A 311 -25.83 -9.81 11.55
N VAL A 312 -25.34 -10.60 10.59
CA VAL A 312 -23.94 -10.59 10.14
C VAL A 312 -23.53 -9.19 9.64
N ARG A 313 -24.44 -8.45 8.98
CA ARG A 313 -24.18 -7.05 8.57
C ARG A 313 -23.89 -6.14 9.76
N GLU A 314 -24.64 -6.28 10.84
CA GLU A 314 -24.46 -5.46 12.05
C GLU A 314 -23.16 -5.85 12.76
N LEU A 315 -22.92 -7.15 12.97
CA LEU A 315 -21.67 -7.65 13.55
C LEU A 315 -20.44 -7.22 12.73
N SER A 316 -20.53 -7.27 11.41
CA SER A 316 -19.47 -6.78 10.51
C SER A 316 -19.25 -5.27 10.63
N SER A 317 -20.32 -4.50 10.82
CA SER A 317 -20.23 -3.06 11.03
C SER A 317 -19.57 -2.72 12.38
N ASP A 318 -19.88 -3.48 13.41
CA ASP A 318 -19.33 -3.33 14.75
C ASP A 318 -17.86 -3.72 14.80
N SER A 319 -17.50 -4.88 14.25
CA SER A 319 -16.10 -5.30 14.05
C SER A 319 -15.29 -4.24 13.29
N PHE A 320 -15.83 -3.67 12.21
CA PHE A 320 -15.15 -2.59 11.48
C PHE A 320 -14.95 -1.33 12.34
N THR A 321 -15.95 -0.96 13.13
CA THR A 321 -15.91 0.24 13.97
C THR A 321 -14.93 0.07 15.12
N GLU A 322 -14.88 -1.10 15.73
CA GLU A 322 -13.92 -1.47 16.75
C GLU A 322 -12.48 -1.36 16.23
N HIS A 323 -12.18 -2.01 15.10
CA HIS A 323 -10.87 -1.93 14.46
C HIS A 323 -10.48 -0.49 14.09
N ASN A 324 -11.43 0.31 13.59
CA ASN A 324 -11.15 1.70 13.25
C ASN A 324 -10.87 2.60 14.46
N ASN A 325 -11.33 2.22 15.66
CA ASN A 325 -11.04 2.97 16.89
C ASN A 325 -9.80 2.45 17.63
N MET A 326 -9.31 1.27 17.26
CA MET A 326 -8.20 0.58 17.93
C MET A 326 -6.90 1.38 17.86
N SER A 327 -6.59 2.02 16.73
CA SER A 327 -5.36 2.81 16.59
C SER A 327 -5.30 4.00 17.55
N ARG A 328 -6.43 4.68 17.79
CA ARG A 328 -6.50 5.77 18.78
C ARG A 328 -6.28 5.27 20.20
N ARG A 329 -6.89 4.13 20.55
CA ARG A 329 -6.70 3.49 21.87
C ARG A 329 -5.23 3.12 22.06
N ALA A 330 -4.58 2.58 21.02
CA ALA A 330 -3.17 2.22 21.07
C ALA A 330 -2.26 3.44 21.24
N VAL A 331 -2.53 4.57 20.57
CA VAL A 331 -1.79 5.83 20.78
C VAL A 331 -1.87 6.28 22.23
N GLU A 332 -3.08 6.30 22.80
CA GLU A 332 -3.28 6.68 24.20
C GLU A 332 -2.55 5.73 25.16
N ALA A 333 -2.75 4.42 24.98
CA ALA A 333 -2.10 3.41 25.82
C ALA A 333 -0.57 3.48 25.75
N TYR A 334 -0.01 3.67 24.55
CA TYR A 334 1.43 3.80 24.35
C TYR A 334 2.01 4.98 25.14
N ILE A 335 1.33 6.13 25.13
CA ILE A 335 1.78 7.31 25.88
C ILE A 335 1.65 7.07 27.38
N ARG A 336 0.48 6.58 27.84
CA ARG A 336 0.22 6.29 29.26
C ARG A 336 1.14 5.25 29.85
N ASN A 337 1.73 4.39 29.03
CA ASN A 337 2.73 3.43 29.50
C ASN A 337 3.92 4.11 30.20
N VAL A 338 4.22 5.39 29.92
CA VAL A 338 5.25 6.12 30.66
C VAL A 338 4.94 6.21 32.16
N GLU A 339 3.65 6.27 32.54
CA GLU A 339 3.18 6.40 33.92
C GLU A 339 3.53 5.17 34.76
N GLN A 340 3.80 4.04 34.11
CA GLN A 340 4.16 2.77 34.75
C GLN A 340 5.67 2.55 34.86
N THR A 341 6.49 3.53 34.44
CA THR A 341 7.94 3.40 34.45
C THR A 341 8.56 3.93 35.74
N GLU A 342 9.65 3.30 36.21
CA GLU A 342 10.38 3.76 37.41
C GLU A 342 10.87 5.21 37.28
N GLU A 343 11.16 5.67 36.05
CA GLU A 343 11.55 7.05 35.80
C GLU A 343 10.40 8.02 36.07
N TRP A 344 9.15 7.62 35.78
CA TRP A 344 7.97 8.44 36.06
C TRP A 344 7.62 8.49 37.55
N GLU A 345 7.79 7.39 38.28
CA GLU A 345 7.60 7.37 39.74
C GLU A 345 8.52 8.35 40.48
N LYS A 346 9.68 8.66 39.89
CA LYS A 346 10.66 9.62 40.43
C LYS A 346 10.36 11.06 40.07
N VAL A 347 9.42 11.33 39.16
CA VAL A 347 9.04 12.69 38.76
C VAL A 347 8.33 13.38 39.91
N THR A 348 8.90 14.49 40.37
CA THR A 348 8.36 15.30 41.47
C THR A 348 7.73 16.60 41.00
N ASP A 349 8.11 17.09 39.82
CA ASP A 349 7.62 18.34 39.26
C ASP A 349 7.42 18.31 37.74
N LEU A 350 6.91 19.43 37.20
CA LEU A 350 6.65 19.61 35.77
C LEU A 350 7.91 19.62 34.91
N SER A 351 9.05 20.08 35.44
CA SER A 351 10.31 20.17 34.70
C SER A 351 10.90 18.79 34.45
N GLU A 352 10.87 17.93 35.46
CA GLU A 352 11.26 16.52 35.37
C GLU A 352 10.34 15.76 34.41
N ALA A 353 9.02 15.94 34.53
CA ALA A 353 8.04 15.34 33.62
C ALA A 353 8.31 15.76 32.16
N THR A 354 8.53 17.05 31.92
CA THR A 354 8.81 17.61 30.59
C THR A 354 10.10 17.02 30.01
N SER A 355 11.16 16.93 30.83
CA SER A 355 12.45 16.39 30.40
C SER A 355 12.35 14.91 30.03
N LEU A 356 11.59 14.13 30.80
CA LEU A 356 11.37 12.72 30.52
C LEU A 356 10.57 12.51 29.23
N LEU A 357 9.48 13.27 29.04
CA LEU A 357 8.68 13.17 27.82
C LEU A 357 9.48 13.63 26.59
N ALA A 358 10.30 14.68 26.71
CA ALA A 358 11.17 15.14 25.64
C ALA A 358 12.19 14.06 25.26
N LEU A 359 12.77 13.36 26.25
CA LEU A 359 13.70 12.27 26.01
C LEU A 359 13.04 11.06 25.36
N LYS A 360 11.89 10.60 25.87
CA LYS A 360 11.22 9.38 25.39
C LYS A 360 10.45 9.59 24.09
N TYR A 361 9.86 10.78 23.90
CA TYR A 361 8.91 11.06 22.83
C TYR A 361 9.25 12.26 21.95
N GLU A 362 10.33 13.00 22.20
CA GLU A 362 10.61 14.29 21.51
C GLU A 362 9.49 15.33 21.65
N TRP A 363 8.70 15.23 22.72
CA TRP A 363 7.61 16.14 23.00
C TRP A 363 7.63 16.53 24.48
N PRO A 364 7.37 17.79 24.84
CA PRO A 364 6.99 18.91 23.98
C PRO A 364 8.19 19.63 23.36
N GLN A 365 8.00 20.20 22.16
CA GLN A 365 8.95 21.18 21.61
C GLN A 365 8.78 22.54 22.31
N GLU A 366 9.83 23.36 22.32
CA GLU A 366 10.07 24.56 23.16
C GLU A 366 8.89 25.51 23.41
N ASN A 367 7.82 25.51 22.60
CA ASN A 367 6.68 26.42 22.69
C ASN A 367 5.35 25.78 23.17
N GLY A 368 5.34 24.50 23.57
CA GLY A 368 4.11 23.73 23.88
C GLY A 368 3.76 23.58 25.36
N ILE A 369 4.59 24.09 26.27
CA ILE A 369 4.57 23.73 27.71
C ILE A 369 3.77 24.72 28.58
N ASP A 370 3.66 25.99 28.16
CA ASP A 370 3.37 27.16 29.00
C ASP A 370 2.01 27.18 29.74
N SER A 371 1.22 26.11 29.68
CA SER A 371 -0.09 26.03 30.32
C SER A 371 -0.32 24.79 31.20
N ALA A 372 0.62 23.84 31.30
CA ALA A 372 0.41 22.62 32.10
C ALA A 372 0.47 22.91 33.60
N ASN A 373 -0.53 22.44 34.36
CA ASN A 373 -0.64 22.70 35.80
C ASN A 373 -0.11 21.56 36.69
N SER A 374 0.10 20.36 36.13
CA SER A 374 0.63 19.17 36.81
C SER A 374 1.23 18.18 35.81
N PRO A 375 2.07 17.22 36.24
CA PRO A 375 2.55 16.14 35.37
C PRO A 375 1.42 15.36 34.68
N GLU A 376 0.31 15.13 35.39
CA GLU A 376 -0.90 14.50 34.84
C GLU A 376 -1.56 15.35 33.74
N ASP A 377 -1.70 16.67 33.95
CA ASP A 377 -2.22 17.58 32.92
C ASP A 377 -1.30 17.61 31.69
N LEU A 378 0.02 17.52 31.90
CA LEU A 378 1.01 17.46 30.82
C LEU A 378 0.82 16.20 29.95
N ILE A 379 0.61 15.02 30.55
CA ILE A 379 0.31 13.79 29.80
C ILE A 379 -1.00 13.91 29.02
N ASN A 380 -2.06 14.41 29.64
CA ASN A 380 -3.36 14.54 28.97
C ASN A 380 -3.30 15.52 27.77
N LYS A 381 -2.49 16.58 27.88
CA LYS A 381 -2.16 17.47 26.76
C LYS A 381 -1.35 16.78 25.68
N PHE A 382 -0.37 15.96 26.07
CA PHE A 382 0.41 15.17 25.11
C PHE A 382 -0.47 14.21 24.32
N ILE A 383 -1.33 13.43 25.00
CA ILE A 383 -2.29 12.52 24.38
C ILE A 383 -3.19 13.28 23.40
N SER A 384 -3.71 14.44 23.82
CA SER A 384 -4.55 15.28 22.95
C SER A 384 -3.81 15.74 21.69
N ALA A 385 -2.54 16.17 21.83
CA ALA A 385 -1.70 16.57 20.70
C ALA A 385 -1.41 15.37 19.77
N ALA A 386 -1.04 14.22 20.33
CA ALA A 386 -0.77 13.00 19.58
C ALA A 386 -1.99 12.49 18.83
N ILE A 387 -3.16 12.46 19.45
CA ILE A 387 -4.41 12.08 18.81
C ILE A 387 -4.79 13.06 17.68
N ASN A 388 -4.56 14.37 17.86
CA ASN A 388 -4.82 15.35 16.83
C ASN A 388 -3.91 15.19 15.61
N ARG A 389 -2.63 14.81 15.81
CA ARG A 389 -1.70 14.45 14.74
C ARG A 389 -2.11 13.14 14.07
N HIS A 390 -2.40 12.11 14.86
CA HIS A 390 -2.82 10.78 14.41
C HIS A 390 -4.04 10.84 13.48
N LYS A 391 -5.04 11.66 13.85
CA LYS A 391 -6.26 11.94 13.06
C LYS A 391 -6.00 12.51 11.66
N GLN A 392 -4.84 13.11 11.42
CA GLN A 392 -4.54 13.63 10.09
C GLN A 392 -4.38 12.49 9.07
N HIS A 393 -3.71 11.41 9.46
CA HIS A 393 -3.28 10.36 8.54
C HIS A 393 -3.50 8.94 9.03
N VAL A 394 -2.77 8.47 10.04
CA VAL A 394 -2.75 7.05 10.46
C VAL A 394 -4.13 6.58 10.90
N ASP A 395 -4.90 7.41 11.60
CA ASP A 395 -6.29 7.12 12.00
C ASP A 395 -7.23 6.77 10.83
N LYS A 396 -6.94 7.34 9.65
CA LYS A 396 -7.74 7.16 8.43
C LYS A 396 -7.25 5.99 7.61
N PHE A 397 -6.10 5.40 7.94
CA PHE A 397 -5.43 4.37 7.16
C PHE A 397 -6.32 3.14 6.97
N HIS A 398 -6.74 2.51 8.07
CA HIS A 398 -7.58 1.30 8.06
C HIS A 398 -8.83 1.47 7.18
N GLY A 399 -9.59 2.54 7.42
CA GLY A 399 -10.82 2.76 6.68
C GLY A 399 -10.61 3.14 5.21
N THR A 400 -9.52 3.83 4.89
CA THR A 400 -9.20 4.21 3.50
C THR A 400 -8.70 3.00 2.73
N TRP A 401 -7.65 2.33 3.22
CA TRP A 401 -7.08 1.16 2.57
C TRP A 401 -8.06 0.00 2.49
N GLY A 402 -8.88 -0.21 3.53
CA GLY A 402 -9.93 -1.23 3.52
C GLY A 402 -10.93 -1.01 2.38
N LYS A 403 -11.25 0.24 2.02
CA LYS A 403 -12.08 0.54 0.85
C LYS A 403 -11.32 0.34 -0.46
N GLU A 404 -10.07 0.81 -0.54
CA GLU A 404 -9.23 0.74 -1.75
C GLU A 404 -8.99 -0.70 -2.21
N ILE A 405 -8.68 -1.62 -1.29
CA ILE A 405 -8.51 -3.05 -1.63
C ILE A 405 -9.84 -3.80 -1.76
N GLY A 406 -10.96 -3.13 -1.53
CA GLY A 406 -12.29 -3.74 -1.58
C GLY A 406 -12.62 -4.65 -0.40
N LEU A 407 -11.94 -4.55 0.75
CA LEU A 407 -12.27 -5.29 1.98
C LEU A 407 -13.52 -4.72 2.68
N ALA A 408 -13.72 -3.41 2.60
CA ALA A 408 -14.80 -2.70 3.27
C ALA A 408 -15.72 -1.95 2.30
N SER A 409 -17.01 -1.88 2.61
CA SER A 409 -17.99 -1.21 1.77
C SER A 409 -19.15 -0.59 2.54
N ARG A 410 -19.65 0.55 2.04
CA ARG A 410 -20.96 1.13 2.45
C ARG A 410 -22.11 0.70 1.54
N ARG A 411 -21.85 -0.10 0.50
CA ARG A 411 -22.90 -0.50 -0.46
C ARG A 411 -24.04 -1.22 0.27
N GLY A 412 -25.26 -0.68 0.17
CA GLY A 412 -26.45 -1.24 0.82
C GLY A 412 -26.51 -1.05 2.35
N ALA A 413 -25.67 -0.19 2.94
CA ALA A 413 -25.67 0.11 4.37
C ALA A 413 -25.36 1.59 4.66
N ARG A 414 -25.69 2.07 5.86
CA ARG A 414 -25.34 3.44 6.30
C ARG A 414 -23.91 3.52 6.86
N ARG A 415 -23.44 2.45 7.51
CA ARG A 415 -22.11 2.33 8.12
C ARG A 415 -21.14 1.59 7.18
N LEU A 416 -19.84 1.86 7.34
CA LEU A 416 -18.81 0.96 6.81
C LEU A 416 -18.85 -0.36 7.59
N ARG A 417 -18.53 -1.43 6.87
CA ARG A 417 -18.42 -2.79 7.38
C ARG A 417 -17.51 -3.59 6.47
N TYR A 418 -17.08 -4.74 6.93
CA TYR A 418 -16.33 -5.67 6.10
C TYR A 418 -17.26 -6.40 5.15
N ALA A 419 -17.21 -6.01 3.89
CA ALA A 419 -18.04 -6.55 2.83
C ALA A 419 -17.18 -6.66 1.58
N PRO A 420 -16.42 -7.77 1.45
CA PRO A 420 -15.37 -7.90 0.45
C PRO A 420 -15.95 -7.85 -0.97
N GLN A 421 -15.24 -7.17 -1.86
CA GLN A 421 -15.56 -7.09 -3.28
C GLN A 421 -14.94 -8.25 -4.05
N ASP A 422 -15.50 -8.53 -5.23
CA ASP A 422 -15.12 -9.65 -6.10
C ASP A 422 -13.62 -9.73 -6.38
N MET A 423 -12.96 -8.59 -6.60
CA MET A 423 -11.52 -8.59 -6.88
C MET A 423 -10.68 -9.04 -5.68
N LEU A 424 -11.07 -8.68 -4.46
CA LEU A 424 -10.42 -9.18 -3.25
C LEU A 424 -10.72 -10.66 -3.05
N LEU A 425 -11.98 -11.09 -3.21
CA LEU A 425 -12.36 -12.51 -3.11
C LEU A 425 -11.57 -13.37 -4.11
N LYS A 426 -11.43 -12.91 -5.36
CA LYS A 426 -10.59 -13.56 -6.37
C LYS A 426 -9.13 -13.62 -5.92
N SER A 427 -8.57 -12.52 -5.40
CA SER A 427 -7.19 -12.49 -4.90
C SER A 427 -6.97 -13.51 -3.78
N LEU A 428 -7.92 -13.64 -2.85
CA LEU A 428 -7.88 -14.62 -1.76
C LEU A 428 -7.92 -16.06 -2.30
N VAL A 429 -8.79 -16.36 -3.25
CA VAL A 429 -8.82 -17.69 -3.91
C VAL A 429 -7.47 -18.00 -4.54
N LEU A 430 -6.88 -17.05 -5.28
CA LEU A 430 -5.60 -17.26 -5.97
C LEU A 430 -4.42 -17.45 -4.99
N CYS A 431 -4.49 -16.91 -3.78
CA CYS A 431 -3.44 -17.08 -2.77
C CYS A 431 -3.57 -18.40 -2.00
N VAL A 432 -4.81 -18.78 -1.69
CA VAL A 432 -5.12 -19.84 -0.72
C VAL A 432 -5.37 -21.18 -1.39
N VAL A 433 -6.01 -21.18 -2.56
CA VAL A 433 -6.40 -22.41 -3.25
C VAL A 433 -5.28 -22.79 -4.22
N PRO A 434 -4.62 -23.95 -4.06
CA PRO A 434 -3.57 -24.38 -4.96
C PRO A 434 -4.15 -24.63 -6.35
N LYS A 435 -4.79 -25.79 -6.59
CA LYS A 435 -5.60 -26.04 -7.79
C LYS A 435 -7.09 -26.10 -7.46
N ARG A 436 -7.42 -26.82 -6.39
CA ARG A 436 -8.79 -27.04 -5.95
C ARG A 436 -8.81 -27.31 -4.44
N MET A 437 -9.83 -26.84 -3.76
CA MET A 437 -10.02 -26.98 -2.32
C MET A 437 -11.52 -27.16 -2.01
N GLU A 438 -11.86 -27.96 -1.02
CA GLU A 438 -13.25 -28.05 -0.56
C GLU A 438 -13.69 -26.70 0.04
N PHE A 439 -14.97 -26.34 -0.11
CA PHE A 439 -15.42 -25.01 0.27
C PHE A 439 -15.29 -24.74 1.78
N GLN A 440 -15.55 -25.72 2.65
CA GLN A 440 -15.36 -25.52 4.09
C GLN A 440 -13.87 -25.42 4.45
N ASP A 441 -13.00 -26.26 3.86
CA ASP A 441 -11.55 -26.13 4.02
C ASP A 441 -11.04 -24.73 3.61
N PHE A 442 -11.62 -24.14 2.56
CA PHE A 442 -11.29 -22.78 2.14
C PHE A 442 -11.69 -21.74 3.21
N LEU A 443 -12.87 -21.86 3.82
CA LEU A 443 -13.28 -20.97 4.92
C LEU A 443 -12.37 -21.12 6.14
N ASP A 444 -12.03 -22.36 6.50
CA ASP A 444 -11.13 -22.65 7.62
C ASP A 444 -9.75 -22.05 7.36
N LYS A 445 -9.23 -22.13 6.13
CA LYS A 445 -7.94 -21.54 5.76
C LYS A 445 -7.96 -20.01 5.76
N LEU A 446 -9.06 -19.38 5.35
CA LEU A 446 -9.23 -17.93 5.44
C LEU A 446 -9.27 -17.44 6.91
N TYR A 447 -9.90 -18.21 7.80
CA TYR A 447 -9.90 -17.91 9.23
C TYR A 447 -8.53 -18.11 9.86
N GLU A 448 -7.86 -19.23 9.57
CA GLU A 448 -6.51 -19.50 10.07
C GLU A 448 -5.55 -18.38 9.67
N LYS A 449 -5.54 -18.02 8.39
CA LYS A 449 -4.55 -17.09 7.82
C LYS A 449 -4.86 -15.61 8.06
N TYR A 450 -6.12 -15.20 7.93
CA TYR A 450 -6.51 -13.78 7.97
C TYR A 450 -7.51 -13.45 9.09
N GLY A 451 -7.99 -14.44 9.85
CA GLY A 451 -9.01 -14.24 10.88
C GLY A 451 -10.41 -14.00 10.32
N PHE A 452 -10.69 -14.35 9.06
CA PHE A 452 -11.99 -14.09 8.45
C PHE A 452 -13.08 -15.03 8.94
N ILE A 453 -14.10 -14.46 9.58
CA ILE A 453 -15.31 -15.17 10.03
C ILE A 453 -16.39 -14.97 8.97
N ILE A 454 -16.73 -16.06 8.26
CA ILE A 454 -17.68 -16.06 7.14
C ILE A 454 -18.80 -17.08 7.39
N GLY A 455 -18.42 -18.31 7.73
CA GLY A 455 -19.33 -19.42 7.99
C GLY A 455 -19.58 -19.67 9.47
N ASP A 456 -20.47 -20.62 9.73
CA ASP A 456 -20.93 -21.02 11.06
C ASP A 456 -19.81 -21.61 11.92
N LYS A 457 -18.96 -22.49 11.34
CA LYS A 457 -17.81 -23.07 12.03
C LYS A 457 -16.84 -22.01 12.58
N GLN A 458 -16.55 -20.96 11.80
CA GLN A 458 -15.63 -19.90 12.22
C GLN A 458 -16.29 -18.91 13.20
N ALA A 459 -17.63 -18.94 13.32
CA ALA A 459 -18.40 -18.04 14.16
C ALA A 459 -18.79 -18.62 15.53
N LEU A 460 -18.30 -19.81 15.89
CA LEU A 460 -18.71 -20.54 17.10
C LEU A 460 -18.69 -19.66 18.36
N GLU A 461 -17.59 -18.97 18.63
CA GLU A 461 -17.45 -18.07 19.78
C GLU A 461 -18.52 -16.97 19.82
N LEU A 462 -18.88 -16.40 18.65
CA LEU A 462 -19.91 -15.36 18.56
C LEU A 462 -21.31 -15.94 18.82
N THR A 463 -21.55 -17.17 18.36
CA THR A 463 -22.83 -17.86 18.56
C THR A 463 -23.01 -18.35 19.99
N GLU A 464 -21.96 -18.89 20.61
CA GLU A 464 -21.95 -19.32 22.01
C GLU A 464 -22.13 -18.13 22.98
N ALA A 465 -21.59 -16.96 22.62
CA ALA A 465 -21.84 -15.71 23.32
C ALA A 465 -23.24 -15.11 23.08
N GLY A 466 -24.11 -15.79 22.32
CA GLY A 466 -25.48 -15.36 22.04
C GLY A 466 -25.59 -14.11 21.16
N ARG A 467 -24.54 -13.78 20.40
CA ARG A 467 -24.51 -12.57 19.54
C ARG A 467 -25.15 -12.79 18.16
N ALA A 468 -25.30 -14.04 17.73
CA ALA A 468 -25.99 -14.43 16.49
C ALA A 468 -26.34 -15.92 16.48
N ASP A 469 -27.27 -16.30 15.61
CA ASP A 469 -27.63 -17.70 15.35
C ASP A 469 -26.70 -18.31 14.28
N LEU A 470 -26.40 -19.61 14.42
CA LEU A 470 -25.61 -20.39 13.44
C LEU A 470 -26.19 -20.30 12.02
N GLU A 471 -27.53 -20.30 11.90
CA GLU A 471 -28.21 -20.22 10.61
C GLU A 471 -27.82 -18.96 9.83
N ALA A 472 -27.61 -17.82 10.50
CA ALA A 472 -27.25 -16.57 9.84
C ALA A 472 -25.88 -16.62 9.16
N PHE A 473 -24.92 -17.32 9.78
CA PHE A 473 -23.59 -17.53 9.21
C PHE A 473 -23.56 -18.62 8.15
N SER A 474 -24.36 -19.69 8.31
CA SER A 474 -24.56 -20.69 7.24
C SER A 474 -25.14 -20.05 5.96
N ASP A 475 -26.12 -19.16 6.13
CA ASP A 475 -26.68 -18.34 5.06
C ASP A 475 -25.63 -17.42 4.41
N ASN A 476 -24.74 -16.82 5.20
CA ASN A 476 -23.66 -15.96 4.72
C ASN A 476 -22.63 -16.75 3.89
N ALA A 477 -22.22 -17.93 4.37
CA ALA A 477 -21.35 -18.85 3.63
C ALA A 477 -21.98 -19.29 2.30
N ARG A 478 -23.28 -19.62 2.28
CA ARG A 478 -24.00 -19.98 1.03
C ARG A 478 -23.98 -18.85 0.00
N ARG A 479 -24.06 -17.58 0.44
CA ARG A 479 -23.93 -16.42 -0.46
C ARG A 479 -22.52 -16.30 -1.02
N LEU A 480 -21.48 -16.57 -0.22
CA LEU A 480 -20.10 -16.62 -0.75
C LEU A 480 -19.99 -17.71 -1.80
N GLU A 481 -20.50 -18.91 -1.52
CA GLU A 481 -20.47 -20.04 -2.44
C GLU A 481 -21.08 -19.66 -3.81
N GLN A 482 -22.29 -19.09 -3.80
CA GLN A 482 -22.97 -18.59 -5.01
C GLN A 482 -22.18 -17.49 -5.71
N ARG A 483 -21.55 -16.59 -4.95
CA ARG A 483 -20.74 -15.50 -5.51
C ARG A 483 -19.50 -16.04 -6.20
N LEU A 484 -18.77 -16.97 -5.58
CA LEU A 484 -17.61 -17.63 -6.18
C LEU A 484 -18.01 -18.40 -7.44
N ALA A 485 -19.15 -19.10 -7.42
CA ALA A 485 -19.67 -19.79 -8.61
C ALA A 485 -19.97 -18.80 -9.76
N SER A 486 -20.58 -17.65 -9.46
CA SER A 486 -20.85 -16.62 -10.47
C SER A 486 -19.59 -16.00 -11.09
N MET A 487 -18.46 -16.07 -10.39
CA MET A 487 -17.15 -15.63 -10.89
C MET A 487 -16.36 -16.75 -11.60
N GLY A 488 -16.92 -17.97 -11.68
CA GLY A 488 -16.23 -19.14 -12.23
C GLY A 488 -15.12 -19.68 -11.34
N LEU A 489 -15.13 -19.37 -10.04
CA LEU A 489 -14.13 -19.82 -9.05
C LEU A 489 -14.62 -20.96 -8.17
N LEU A 490 -15.84 -21.46 -8.40
CA LEU A 490 -16.40 -22.57 -7.64
C LEU A 490 -17.25 -23.46 -8.54
N ARG A 491 -17.14 -24.77 -8.31
CA ARG A 491 -17.91 -25.80 -9.00
C ARG A 491 -18.50 -26.80 -8.01
N ARG A 492 -19.77 -27.15 -8.22
CA ARG A 492 -20.41 -28.30 -7.54
C ARG A 492 -20.18 -29.57 -8.36
N LEU A 493 -19.64 -30.60 -7.71
CA LEU A 493 -19.51 -31.93 -8.31
C LEU A 493 -20.64 -32.88 -7.90
N SER A 494 -21.33 -32.57 -6.81
CA SER A 494 -22.50 -33.26 -6.30
C SER A 494 -23.36 -32.26 -5.51
N ASP A 495 -24.55 -32.67 -5.09
CA ASP A 495 -25.43 -31.83 -4.26
C ASP A 495 -24.82 -31.49 -2.90
N ALA A 496 -23.87 -32.30 -2.42
CA ALA A 496 -23.27 -32.20 -1.10
C ALA A 496 -21.87 -31.57 -1.08
N CYS A 497 -21.17 -31.45 -2.22
CA CYS A 497 -19.78 -31.00 -2.24
C CYS A 497 -19.54 -29.86 -3.25
N ALA A 498 -19.20 -28.68 -2.71
CA ALA A 498 -18.74 -27.53 -3.45
C ALA A 498 -17.21 -27.42 -3.35
N TYR A 499 -16.55 -27.11 -4.46
CA TYR A 499 -15.11 -26.96 -4.52
C TYR A 499 -14.74 -25.61 -5.13
N VAL A 500 -13.87 -24.89 -4.43
CA VAL A 500 -13.25 -23.68 -4.94
C VAL A 500 -12.11 -24.09 -5.88
N GLU A 501 -12.06 -23.46 -7.05
CA GLU A 501 -11.08 -23.77 -8.10
C GLU A 501 -10.22 -22.54 -8.39
N ASN A 502 -8.90 -22.73 -8.37
CA ASN A 502 -7.95 -21.73 -8.84
C ASN A 502 -7.67 -21.99 -10.34
N PRO A 503 -8.13 -21.10 -11.25
CA PRO A 503 -7.95 -21.31 -12.69
C PRO A 503 -6.49 -21.25 -13.15
N PHE A 504 -5.58 -20.76 -12.31
CA PHE A 504 -4.14 -20.64 -12.58
C PHE A 504 -3.29 -21.57 -11.71
N GLY A 505 -3.93 -22.44 -10.93
CA GLY A 505 -3.27 -23.39 -10.05
C GLY A 505 -2.40 -24.39 -10.81
N ILE A 506 -1.20 -24.64 -10.29
CA ILE A 506 -0.31 -25.69 -10.80
C ILE A 506 -0.84 -27.05 -10.32
N GLN A 507 -0.83 -28.04 -11.21
CA GLN A 507 -1.22 -29.41 -10.87
C GLN A 507 -0.10 -30.00 -10.01
N GLU A 508 -0.41 -30.51 -8.82
CA GLU A 508 0.55 -31.35 -8.10
C GLU A 508 0.91 -32.52 -9.02
N GLU A 509 2.19 -32.65 -9.37
CA GLU A 509 2.69 -33.88 -9.97
C GLU A 509 2.45 -35.00 -8.95
N VAL A 510 1.67 -36.00 -9.35
CA VAL A 510 1.30 -37.17 -8.54
C VAL A 510 2.51 -38.06 -8.31
#